data_AF-A0A0F9XI43-F1
#
_entry.id   AF-A0A0F9XI43-F1
#
_cell.length_a   1.000
_cell.length_b   1.000
_cell.length_c   1.000
_cell.angle_alpha   90.00
_cell.angle_beta   90.00
_cell.angle_gamma   90.00
#
_symmetry.space_group_name_H-M   'P 1'
#
loop_
_entity.id
_entity.type
_entity.pdbx_description
1 polymer ?
#
loop_
_entity_poly.entity_id
_entity_poly.type
_entity_poly.pdbx_seq_one_letter_code
_entity_poly.pdbx_strand_id
1 'polypeptide(L)'
;MNKIQLHCMCCDRILEGEKWDDNPLTINPVYNGLIFRSNGNFGSTIFDPMPIGNEEFLQVVICDFCVMQRDERVTRVYNIKTTKTAESESFEVEEREENDQH
;
A
#
# COMPACT_ATOMS: atom_id res chain seq x y z
N MET A 1 -17.81 -12.67 16.86
CA MET A 1 -17.17 -11.37 16.57
C MET A 1 -18.21 -10.46 15.97
N ASN A 2 -18.23 -9.19 16.36
CA ASN A 2 -19.19 -8.23 15.82
C ASN A 2 -18.75 -7.82 14.41
N LYS A 3 -19.68 -7.82 13.46
CA LYS A 3 -19.40 -7.34 12.10
C LYS A 3 -19.60 -5.83 12.03
N ILE A 4 -18.83 -5.17 11.17
CA ILE A 4 -19.03 -3.78 10.79
C ILE A 4 -19.18 -3.67 9.27
N GLN A 5 -19.88 -2.62 8.84
CA GLN A 5 -20.02 -2.28 7.43
C GLN A 5 -19.13 -1.08 7.10
N LEU A 6 -18.41 -1.19 5.99
CA LEU A 6 -17.47 -0.19 5.51
C LEU A 6 -17.73 0.06 4.03
N HIS A 7 -17.54 1.29 3.56
CA HIS A 7 -17.85 1.67 2.19
C HIS A 7 -16.57 1.87 1.37
N CYS A 8 -16.54 1.30 0.16
CA CYS A 8 -15.47 1.58 -0.78
C CYS A 8 -15.54 3.03 -1.26
N MET A 9 -14.48 3.81 -1.05
CA MET A 9 -14.38 5.21 -1.48
C MET A 9 -14.57 5.40 -3.00
N CYS A 10 -14.24 4.39 -3.81
CA CYS A 10 -14.26 4.49 -5.27
C CYS A 10 -15.61 4.14 -5.90
N CYS A 11 -16.40 3.25 -5.30
CA CYS A 11 -17.62 2.70 -5.93
C CYS A 11 -18.81 2.49 -4.97
N ASP A 12 -18.68 2.91 -3.72
CA ASP A 12 -19.70 2.79 -2.67
C ASP A 12 -20.16 1.35 -2.33
N ARG A 13 -19.45 0.33 -2.84
CA ARG A 13 -19.69 -1.06 -2.46
C ARG A 13 -19.48 -1.22 -0.95
N ILE A 14 -20.46 -1.84 -0.29
CA ILE A 14 -20.39 -2.20 1.13
C ILE A 14 -19.50 -3.44 1.27
N LEU A 15 -18.51 -3.33 2.16
CA LEU A 15 -17.62 -4.38 2.60
C LEU A 15 -17.89 -4.73 4.05
N GLU A 16 -17.67 -5.99 4.39
CA GLU A 16 -17.70 -6.45 5.78
C GLU A 16 -16.30 -6.30 6.40
N GLY A 17 -16.27 -5.93 7.67
CA GLY A 17 -15.07 -6.03 8.50
C GLY A 17 -15.39 -6.63 9.86
N GLU A 18 -14.35 -7.02 10.59
CA GLU A 18 -14.49 -7.53 11.96
C GLU A 18 -14.22 -6.43 12.97
N LYS A 19 -15.10 -6.26 13.95
CA LYS A 19 -14.87 -5.43 15.11
C LYS A 19 -14.30 -6.28 16.25
N TRP A 20 -13.05 -6.05 16.61
CA TRP A 20 -12.39 -6.76 17.70
C TRP A 20 -12.78 -6.20 19.07
N ASP A 21 -12.86 -4.88 19.21
CA ASP A 21 -13.32 -4.19 20.41
C ASP A 21 -14.06 -2.90 20.06
N ASP A 22 -14.55 -2.19 21.08
CA ASP A 22 -15.18 -0.88 20.93
C ASP A 22 -14.15 0.27 20.84
N ASN A 23 -12.85 -0.04 20.81
CA ASN A 23 -11.81 0.97 20.74
C ASN A 23 -11.70 1.51 19.30
N PRO A 24 -11.94 2.81 19.07
CA PRO A 24 -11.82 3.41 17.73
C PRO A 24 -10.38 3.35 17.18
N LEU A 25 -9.38 3.13 18.04
CA LEU A 25 -7.98 2.99 17.64
C LEU A 25 -7.66 1.64 16.99
N THR A 26 -8.49 0.61 17.23
CA THR A 26 -8.24 -0.73 16.70
C THR A 26 -8.52 -0.76 15.20
N ILE A 27 -7.53 -1.21 14.41
CA ILE A 27 -7.70 -1.42 12.97
C ILE A 27 -8.42 -2.76 12.78
N ASN A 28 -9.62 -2.66 12.23
CA ASN A 28 -10.47 -3.79 11.94
C ASN A 28 -10.14 -4.34 10.55
N PRO A 29 -9.89 -5.65 10.39
CA PRO A 29 -9.65 -6.22 9.07
C PRO A 29 -10.88 -6.03 8.19
N VAL A 30 -10.64 -5.70 6.92
CA VAL A 30 -11.65 -5.62 5.86
C VAL A 30 -11.57 -6.88 5.02
N TYR A 31 -12.71 -7.48 4.71
CA TYR A 31 -12.79 -8.57 3.76
C TYR A 31 -12.99 -8.04 2.34
N ASN A 32 -12.25 -8.62 1.39
CA ASN A 32 -12.29 -8.27 -0.05
C ASN A 32 -11.95 -6.79 -0.32
N GLY A 33 -10.98 -6.25 0.41
CA GLY A 33 -10.51 -4.89 0.22
C GLY A 33 -9.28 -4.53 1.05
N LEU A 34 -8.83 -3.30 0.84
CA LEU A 34 -7.76 -2.65 1.58
C LEU A 34 -8.33 -1.60 2.53
N ILE A 35 -7.70 -1.44 3.68
CA ILE A 35 -7.97 -0.38 4.64
C ILE A 35 -6.69 0.38 4.94
N PHE A 36 -6.75 1.70 4.80
CA PHE A 36 -5.68 2.62 5.19
C PHE A 36 -6.21 3.50 6.31
N ARG A 37 -5.43 3.63 7.39
CA ARG A 37 -5.75 4.52 8.50
C ARG A 37 -4.52 5.32 8.87
N SER A 38 -4.70 6.63 9.04
CA SER A 38 -3.65 7.55 9.47
C SER A 38 -4.23 8.59 10.42
N ASN A 39 -3.38 9.23 11.23
CA ASN A 39 -3.70 10.40 12.02
C ASN A 39 -2.71 11.55 11.72
N GLY A 40 -3.22 12.79 11.69
CA GLY A 40 -2.44 13.99 11.39
C GLY A 40 -1.88 14.06 9.95
N ASN A 41 -1.43 15.26 9.57
CA ASN A 41 -0.66 15.61 8.35
C ASN A 41 -0.83 14.65 7.16
N PHE A 42 -2.02 14.63 6.57
CA PHE A 42 -2.35 13.73 5.45
C PHE A 42 -1.77 14.20 4.11
N GLY A 43 -1.21 15.40 4.05
CA GLY A 43 -0.71 16.01 2.80
C GLY A 43 -1.82 16.28 1.78
N SER A 44 -3.09 16.32 2.23
CA SER A 44 -4.26 16.58 1.42
C SER A 44 -4.82 17.97 1.72
N THR A 45 -5.29 18.69 0.70
CA THR A 45 -6.04 19.95 0.89
C THR A 45 -7.52 19.72 1.21
N ILE A 46 -8.01 18.48 1.10
CA ILE A 46 -9.41 18.10 1.31
C ILE A 46 -9.60 17.54 2.71
N PHE A 47 -8.63 16.75 3.17
CA PHE A 47 -8.58 16.17 4.50
C PHE A 47 -7.38 16.77 5.24
N ASP A 48 -7.57 17.98 5.78
CA ASP A 48 -6.58 18.69 6.60
C ASP A 48 -7.21 19.15 7.93
N PRO A 49 -7.65 18.23 8.78
CA PRO A 49 -8.13 18.63 10.09
C PRO A 49 -6.95 19.17 10.90
N MET A 50 -7.04 20.43 11.34
CA MET A 50 -6.34 20.82 12.57
C MET A 50 -6.91 19.94 13.67
N PRO A 51 -6.12 19.04 14.29
CA PRO A 51 -6.65 18.14 15.30
C PRO A 51 -7.17 18.96 16.49
N ILE A 52 -8.49 19.11 16.59
CA ILE A 52 -9.16 19.61 17.79
C ILE A 52 -9.31 18.39 18.71
N GLY A 53 -8.22 18.05 19.41
CA GLY A 53 -8.11 16.85 20.23
C GLY A 53 -7.42 15.66 19.54
N ASN A 54 -7.13 14.60 20.31
CA ASN A 54 -6.29 13.46 19.91
C ASN A 54 -7.03 12.34 19.15
N GLU A 55 -8.23 12.58 18.61
CA GLU A 55 -9.19 11.48 18.36
C GLU A 55 -9.63 11.29 16.90
N GLU A 56 -9.16 12.10 15.95
CA GLU A 56 -9.56 11.96 14.54
C GLU A 56 -8.57 11.13 13.71
N PHE A 57 -9.10 10.13 13.01
CA PHE A 57 -8.36 9.29 12.06
C PHE A 57 -8.98 9.41 10.68
N LEU A 58 -8.15 9.64 9.66
CA LEU A 58 -8.56 9.43 8.28
C LEU A 58 -8.53 7.94 8.00
N GLN A 59 -9.69 7.37 7.65
CA GLN A 59 -9.82 5.99 7.22
C GLN A 59 -10.32 5.93 5.78
N VAL A 60 -9.57 5.24 4.93
CA VAL A 60 -9.93 4.99 3.53
C VAL A 60 -10.05 3.50 3.30
N VAL A 61 -11.17 3.08 2.73
CA VAL A 61 -11.43 1.68 2.37
C VAL A 61 -11.62 1.57 0.86
N ILE A 62 -10.96 0.60 0.23
CA ILE A 62 -11.04 0.35 -1.22
C ILE A 62 -11.28 -1.14 -1.45
N CYS A 63 -12.33 -1.51 -2.20
CA CYS A 63 -12.59 -2.92 -2.51
C CYS A 63 -11.60 -3.47 -3.53
N ASP A 64 -11.36 -4.78 -3.48
CA ASP A 64 -10.40 -5.46 -4.39
C ASP A 64 -10.74 -5.24 -5.85
N PHE A 65 -12.02 -5.21 -6.21
CA PHE A 65 -12.44 -4.89 -7.58
C PHE A 65 -11.89 -3.54 -8.04
N CYS A 66 -11.98 -2.49 -7.22
CA CYS A 66 -11.46 -1.17 -7.59
C CYS A 66 -9.92 -1.14 -7.62
N VAL A 67 -9.25 -1.91 -6.74
CA VAL A 67 -7.80 -2.06 -6.77
C VAL A 67 -7.36 -2.75 -8.06
N MET A 68 -7.96 -3.89 -8.40
CA MET A 68 -7.65 -4.67 -9.60
C MET A 68 -7.84 -3.90 -10.91
N GLN A 69 -8.80 -2.96 -10.96
CA GLN A 69 -9.02 -2.14 -12.15
C GLN A 69 -7.96 -1.04 -12.36
N ARG A 70 -7.07 -0.84 -11.38
CA ARG A 70 -6.08 0.25 -11.37
C ARG A 70 -4.74 -0.19 -10.78
N ASP A 71 -4.48 -1.50 -10.71
CA ASP A 71 -3.32 -2.06 -10.02
C ASP A 71 -2.01 -1.64 -10.70
N GLU A 72 -2.07 -1.37 -12.01
CA GLU A 72 -0.98 -0.85 -12.83
C GLU A 72 -0.51 0.54 -12.38
N ARG A 73 -1.33 1.26 -11.60
CA ARG A 73 -1.01 2.60 -11.07
C ARG A 73 -0.40 2.58 -9.67
N VAL A 74 -0.30 1.40 -9.06
CA VAL A 74 0.21 1.26 -7.70
C VAL A 74 1.74 1.21 -7.71
N THR A 75 2.38 2.28 -7.24
CA THR A 75 3.83 2.29 -7.02
C THR A 75 4.20 1.47 -5.79
N ARG A 76 4.99 0.42 -5.97
CA ARG A 76 5.57 -0.37 -4.87
C ARG A 76 6.92 0.20 -4.50
N VAL A 77 7.05 0.67 -3.26
CA VAL A 77 8.31 1.19 -2.72
C VAL A 77 8.89 0.17 -1.74
N TYR A 78 10.12 -0.26 -1.99
CA TYR A 78 10.85 -1.17 -1.10
C TYR A 78 11.89 -0.36 -0.32
N ASN A 79 11.99 -0.62 0.98
CA ASN A 79 12.96 0.06 1.82
C ASN A 79 14.36 -0.46 1.44
N ILE A 80 15.19 0.38 0.83
CA ILE A 80 16.55 0.02 0.43
C ILE A 80 17.44 0.09 1.68
N LYS A 81 17.29 -0.90 2.57
CA LYS A 81 18.27 -1.22 3.62
C LYS A 81 19.04 -2.50 3.29
N THR A 82 19.19 -2.83 2.02
CA THR A 82 20.22 -3.77 1.58
C THR A 82 21.50 -2.98 1.35
N THR A 83 22.35 -2.97 2.36
CA THR A 83 23.78 -2.69 2.24
C THR A 83 24.37 -3.60 1.16
N LYS A 84 24.57 -3.09 -0.05
CA LYS A 84 25.69 -3.47 -0.89
C LYS A 84 26.27 -2.19 -1.43
N THR A 85 27.47 -1.88 -0.93
CA THR A 85 28.39 -0.90 -1.49
C THR A 85 28.38 -1.02 -3.01
N ALA A 86 28.33 0.13 -3.67
CA ALA A 86 28.50 0.22 -5.11
C ALA A 86 29.87 -0.36 -5.48
N GLU A 87 29.88 -1.56 -6.07
CA GLU A 87 30.91 -1.94 -7.01
C GLU A 87 30.21 -2.11 -8.35
N SER A 88 30.49 -1.16 -9.24
CA SER A 88 30.14 -1.20 -10.65
C SER A 88 30.98 -2.29 -11.31
N GLU A 89 30.41 -3.47 -11.55
CA GLU A 89 31.00 -4.43 -12.50
C GLU A 89 30.62 -3.99 -13.91
N SER A 90 31.57 -3.38 -14.61
CA SER A 90 31.55 -3.28 -16.07
C SER A 90 31.89 -4.66 -16.64
N PHE A 91 30.94 -5.27 -17.35
CA PHE A 91 31.18 -6.51 -18.09
C PHE A 91 32.00 -6.19 -19.34
N GLU A 92 33.26 -6.63 -19.37
CA GLU A 92 34.01 -6.77 -20.61
C GLU A 92 33.51 -8.02 -21.34
N VAL A 93 33.12 -7.85 -22.60
CA VAL A 93 32.71 -8.94 -23.49
C VAL A 93 33.99 -9.57 -24.03
N GLU A 94 34.36 -10.75 -23.55
CA GLU A 94 35.40 -11.56 -24.19
C GLU A 94 34.84 -12.18 -25.47
N GLU A 95 35.32 -11.71 -26.61
CA GLU A 95 35.15 -12.39 -27.90
C GLU A 95 35.84 -13.75 -27.84
N ARG A 96 35.06 -14.83 -28.00
CA ARG A 96 35.62 -16.16 -28.26
C ARG A 96 35.90 -16.28 -29.74
N GLU A 97 37.17 -16.25 -30.12
CA GLU A 97 37.61 -16.71 -31.44
C GLU A 97 37.31 -18.23 -31.56
N GLU A 98 36.49 -18.57 -32.55
CA GLU A 98 36.28 -19.95 -33.00
C GLU A 98 37.59 -20.46 -33.61
N ASN A 99 38.29 -21.35 -32.89
CA ASN A 99 39.40 -22.11 -33.44
C ASN A 99 38.84 -23.16 -34.40
N ASP A 100 38.87 -22.83 -35.68
CA ASP A 100 38.72 -23.77 -36.78
C ASP A 100 40.10 -24.01 -37.43
N GLN A 101 40.38 -25.28 -37.72
CA GLN A 101 41.44 -25.81 -38.61
C GLN A 101 42.83 -26.14 -38.02
N HIS A 102 43.08 -27.42 -37.70
CA HIS A 102 43.78 -28.37 -38.60
C HIS A 102 43.87 -29.78 -37.99
#